data_AF-A0A1J5HB72-F1
#
_entry.id   AF-A0A1J5HB72-F1
#
_cell.length_a   1.000
_cell.length_b   1.000
_cell.length_c   1.000
_cell.angle_alpha   90.00
_cell.angle_beta   90.00
_cell.angle_gamma   90.00
#
_symmetry.space_group_name_H-M   'P 1'
#
loop_
_entity.id
_entity.type
_entity.pdbx_description
1 polymer ?
#
loop_
_entity_poly.entity_id
_entity_poly.type
_entity_poly.pdbx_seq_one_letter_code
_entity_poly.pdbx_strand_id
1 'polypeptide(L)'
;MSKIPVYGISRGEPREIILPKAKLARSAISWGKFSLPILLLAWFFVWGGPAKAADVVITADTVWSKGEVRVIDGDEGLAVMPGAKLTIEAGVIIKLAPNNAIMVMGELDIQGSAVEPVIITSLKDDSAGGDTNGDGNSAAPAPGDWHGIFANSPDARIEIDYARISYGGGYFDNESALLAINQAAELNLSHSQIVNNKGLIAINQALVAKINYSNIFNPDFCLDQDPFGMEIPLTYCGGPTVFYNGATALDASNNYWGHEAGPTLFEQMSGQSDIKGTAISGNINYQPFLTSPWLAEPAPAEPEPVILIPGILGSWNISGRWQIDPIFHTYDNLMEALIAAGYRESSLGQDQPTLFTFPYDWRADNNITAGLLKEKIRQVKEITGADKVDLVAHSMGGLVARSYIQGDGYQDDVDQVIFLGTPHLGAVESYLKYEGAYFQSNFVPLQKYLFQVEAATQGYLDLTDYIRVQVPTVEQLLPIYDYLKDKQPDDSWQLRPYPLNYPQNNYLEQLNSQANTALLNQRVDITNIVSDLGADSTLNYLKVIADPDTTDNQWQSGYPEDLDNNLID
;
A
#
# COMPACT_ATOMS: atom_id res chain seq x y z
N MET A 1 0.66 -22.25 -18.05
CA MET A 1 1.97 -21.76 -17.58
C MET A 1 3.09 -22.45 -18.35
N SER A 2 3.61 -21.83 -19.39
CA SER A 2 4.88 -22.22 -20.01
C SER A 2 5.97 -21.27 -19.50
N LYS A 3 6.96 -21.84 -18.81
CA LYS A 3 8.11 -21.11 -18.26
C LYS A 3 8.95 -20.53 -19.39
N ILE A 4 9.32 -19.26 -19.28
CA ILE A 4 10.36 -18.64 -20.10
C ILE A 4 11.72 -19.17 -19.62
N PRO A 5 12.58 -19.73 -20.48
CA PRO A 5 13.93 -20.11 -20.08
C PRO A 5 14.83 -18.87 -20.02
N VAL A 6 15.37 -18.58 -18.85
CA VAL A 6 16.29 -17.45 -18.60
C VAL A 6 17.74 -17.95 -18.68
N TYR A 7 18.55 -17.32 -19.54
CA TYR A 7 20.01 -17.45 -19.53
C TYR A 7 20.65 -16.09 -19.18
N GLY A 8 21.26 -16.01 -17.99
CA GLY A 8 22.57 -15.36 -17.75
C GLY A 8 22.70 -13.84 -17.57
N ILE A 9 22.68 -13.41 -16.29
CA ILE A 9 23.46 -12.36 -15.57
C ILE A 9 23.12 -10.85 -15.75
N SER A 10 22.54 -10.28 -14.68
CA SER A 10 22.76 -8.96 -14.01
C SER A 10 21.50 -8.07 -13.86
N ARG A 11 21.26 -7.63 -12.60
CA ARG A 11 19.99 -7.17 -11.95
C ARG A 11 18.95 -8.30 -11.77
N GLY A 12 18.25 -8.28 -10.64
CA GLY A 12 17.57 -9.46 -10.05
C GLY A 12 16.56 -10.11 -10.99
N GLU A 13 16.34 -11.42 -10.85
CA GLU A 13 15.29 -12.10 -11.62
C GLU A 13 13.92 -11.43 -11.37
N PRO A 14 13.04 -11.33 -12.40
CA PRO A 14 11.71 -10.76 -12.24
C PRO A 14 10.98 -11.41 -11.07
N ARG A 15 10.45 -10.60 -10.16
CA ARG A 15 9.71 -11.11 -9.00
C ARG A 15 8.27 -11.40 -9.42
N GLU A 16 7.83 -12.63 -9.23
CA GLU A 16 6.45 -13.04 -9.49
C GLU A 16 5.70 -13.19 -8.17
N ILE A 17 4.65 -12.39 -7.97
CA ILE A 17 3.77 -12.44 -6.81
C ILE A 17 2.42 -12.97 -7.27
N ILE A 18 2.03 -14.11 -6.68
CA ILE A 18 0.78 -14.80 -6.98
C ILE A 18 -0.19 -14.56 -5.83
N LEU A 19 -1.29 -13.85 -6.08
CA LEU A 19 -2.30 -13.57 -5.06
C LEU A 19 -3.36 -14.68 -4.98
N PRO A 20 -3.67 -15.22 -3.79
CA PRO A 20 -4.66 -16.28 -3.62
C PRO A 20 -6.09 -15.80 -3.93
N LYS A 21 -6.93 -16.72 -4.40
CA LYS A 21 -8.35 -16.47 -4.74
C LYS A 21 -9.14 -16.01 -3.51
N ALA A 22 -9.61 -14.76 -3.51
CA ALA A 22 -10.50 -14.26 -2.45
C ALA A 22 -11.88 -14.94 -2.54
N LYS A 23 -12.30 -15.63 -1.46
CA LYS A 23 -13.67 -16.16 -1.33
C LYS A 23 -14.64 -15.00 -1.07
N LEU A 24 -15.18 -14.40 -2.12
CA LEU A 24 -16.30 -13.46 -2.00
C LEU A 24 -17.61 -14.25 -1.86
N ALA A 25 -18.26 -14.13 -0.71
CA ALA A 25 -19.61 -14.63 -0.48
C ALA A 25 -20.61 -13.80 -1.32
N ARG A 26 -21.14 -14.39 -2.40
CA ARG A 26 -22.21 -13.78 -3.20
C ARG A 26 -23.54 -13.87 -2.44
N SER A 27 -24.06 -12.75 -1.91
CA SER A 27 -25.48 -12.63 -1.56
C SER A 27 -26.26 -12.02 -2.72
N ALA A 28 -27.16 -12.78 -3.31
CA ALA A 28 -28.04 -12.35 -4.39
C ALA A 28 -29.20 -11.48 -3.87
N ILE A 29 -29.45 -10.33 -4.52
CA ILE A 29 -30.70 -9.56 -4.36
C ILE A 29 -31.24 -9.23 -5.75
N SER A 30 -32.49 -9.60 -6.00
CA SER A 30 -33.20 -9.41 -7.28
C SER A 30 -33.68 -7.97 -7.47
N TRP A 31 -33.53 -7.42 -8.68
CA TRP A 31 -34.02 -6.07 -9.01
C TRP A 31 -35.28 -6.09 -9.87
N GLY A 32 -36.32 -5.41 -9.39
CA GLY A 32 -37.49 -5.02 -10.18
C GLY A 32 -37.25 -3.72 -10.94
N LYS A 33 -37.81 -3.66 -12.16
CA LYS A 33 -37.78 -2.55 -13.12
C LYS A 33 -38.22 -1.21 -12.52
N PHE A 34 -37.52 -0.10 -12.81
CA PHE A 34 -38.08 1.18 -13.29
C PHE A 34 -36.96 2.16 -13.69
N SER A 35 -37.33 3.06 -14.59
CA SER A 35 -36.55 3.96 -15.45
C SER A 35 -35.90 5.18 -14.77
N LEU A 36 -34.71 5.56 -15.26
CA LEU A 36 -33.96 6.82 -15.10
C LEU A 36 -34.83 8.11 -15.28
N PRO A 37 -34.40 9.35 -14.88
CA PRO A 37 -33.01 9.83 -14.84
C PRO A 37 -32.58 10.85 -13.74
N ILE A 38 -31.25 10.98 -13.56
CA ILE A 38 -30.46 12.21 -13.27
C ILE A 38 -30.75 12.95 -11.93
N LEU A 39 -29.78 12.87 -10.99
CA LEU A 39 -29.40 13.82 -9.90
C LEU A 39 -29.19 13.30 -8.46
N LEU A 40 -29.25 12.01 -8.16
CA LEU A 40 -29.04 11.53 -6.77
C LEU A 40 -28.22 10.23 -6.71
N LEU A 41 -26.89 10.33 -6.74
CA LEU A 41 -25.97 9.28 -6.28
C LEU A 41 -24.68 9.89 -5.68
N ALA A 42 -24.81 11.05 -5.03
CA ALA A 42 -24.04 11.30 -3.83
C ALA A 42 -24.87 10.70 -2.69
N TRP A 43 -24.30 9.72 -1.98
CA TRP A 43 -24.85 8.91 -0.87
C TRP A 43 -25.24 7.49 -1.28
N PHE A 44 -24.77 6.54 -0.45
CA PHE A 44 -24.83 5.06 -0.52
C PHE A 44 -23.72 4.45 -1.38
N PHE A 45 -22.61 3.89 -0.86
CA PHE A 45 -22.32 3.29 0.45
C PHE A 45 -20.82 3.42 0.81
N VAL A 46 -20.57 4.16 1.90
CA VAL A 46 -19.54 3.85 2.89
C VAL A 46 -19.94 2.53 3.53
N TRP A 47 -19.12 1.48 3.41
CA TRP A 47 -19.06 0.34 4.34
C TRP A 47 -17.88 -0.57 3.95
N GLY A 48 -16.66 -0.10 4.19
CA GLY A 48 -15.58 -0.98 4.63
C GLY A 48 -15.76 -1.11 6.13
N GLY A 49 -16.25 -2.25 6.61
CA GLY A 49 -16.33 -2.49 8.05
C GLY A 49 -14.92 -2.38 8.65
N PRO A 50 -14.74 -1.75 9.83
CA PRO A 50 -13.45 -1.71 10.49
C PRO A 50 -12.94 -3.14 10.67
N ALA A 51 -11.63 -3.33 10.49
CA ALA A 51 -10.92 -4.53 10.91
C ALA A 51 -11.06 -4.66 12.43
N LYS A 52 -12.17 -5.25 12.88
CA LYS A 52 -12.42 -5.53 14.28
C LYS A 52 -11.63 -6.79 14.64
N ALA A 53 -10.54 -6.64 15.37
CA ALA A 53 -9.90 -7.79 15.99
C ALA A 53 -10.63 -8.15 17.29
N ALA A 54 -11.04 -9.41 17.39
CA ALA A 54 -11.12 -10.11 18.66
C ALA A 54 -9.69 -10.30 19.22
N ASP A 55 -9.60 -10.55 20.53
CA ASP A 55 -8.41 -10.76 21.36
C ASP A 55 -7.79 -9.48 21.98
N VAL A 56 -8.58 -8.86 22.84
CA VAL A 56 -8.19 -7.72 23.69
C VAL A 56 -7.50 -8.19 25.00
N VAL A 57 -7.58 -9.50 25.30
CA VAL A 57 -6.98 -10.13 26.48
C VAL A 57 -6.16 -11.36 26.07
N ILE A 58 -4.85 -11.29 26.29
CA ILE A 58 -3.89 -12.36 26.01
C ILE A 58 -3.81 -13.28 27.24
N THR A 59 -4.33 -14.49 27.12
CA THR A 59 -4.39 -15.49 28.21
C THR A 59 -3.48 -16.69 28.01
N ALA A 60 -2.82 -16.78 26.85
CA ALA A 60 -1.84 -17.79 26.50
C ALA A 60 -0.81 -17.17 25.54
N ASP A 61 0.32 -17.85 25.38
CA ASP A 61 1.40 -17.38 24.51
C ASP A 61 0.89 -17.08 23.10
N THR A 62 1.12 -15.85 22.65
CA THR A 62 0.59 -15.29 21.41
C THR A 62 1.69 -14.55 20.67
N VAL A 63 1.70 -14.67 19.34
CA VAL A 63 2.64 -13.98 18.45
C VAL A 63 1.86 -13.11 17.49
N TRP A 64 2.25 -11.85 17.36
CA TRP A 64 1.81 -10.94 16.30
C TRP A 64 2.93 -10.83 15.28
N SER A 65 2.59 -11.12 14.02
CA SER A 65 3.56 -11.32 12.96
C SER A 65 3.66 -10.12 12.01
N LYS A 66 4.76 -10.06 11.27
CA LYS A 66 5.07 -8.99 10.33
C LYS A 66 3.90 -8.61 9.40
N GLY A 67 3.67 -7.30 9.25
CA GLY A 67 2.67 -6.73 8.35
C GLY A 67 1.27 -6.60 8.96
N GLU A 68 1.09 -7.01 10.21
CA GLU A 68 -0.17 -6.84 10.93
C GLU A 68 -0.34 -5.40 11.45
N VAL A 69 -1.54 -4.83 11.23
CA VAL A 69 -2.02 -3.62 11.90
C VAL A 69 -3.04 -4.03 12.94
N ARG A 70 -2.75 -3.80 14.21
CA ARG A 70 -3.56 -4.16 15.38
C ARG A 70 -4.22 -2.91 15.95
N VAL A 71 -5.52 -2.78 15.71
CA VAL A 71 -6.33 -1.67 16.23
C VAL A 71 -6.96 -2.06 17.56
N ILE A 72 -6.69 -1.29 18.61
CA ILE A 72 -7.23 -1.42 19.96
C ILE A 72 -8.19 -0.26 20.19
N ASP A 73 -9.47 -0.49 19.90
CA ASP A 73 -10.55 0.51 19.94
C ASP A 73 -11.69 0.17 20.92
N GLY A 74 -11.52 -0.88 21.71
CA GLY A 74 -12.50 -1.31 22.73
C GLY A 74 -12.45 -0.49 24.02
N ASP A 75 -13.33 -0.81 24.96
CA ASP A 75 -13.41 -0.12 26.26
C ASP A 75 -12.38 -0.65 27.29
N GLU A 76 -11.75 -1.80 27.04
CA GLU A 76 -10.95 -2.53 28.03
C GLU A 76 -9.42 -2.45 27.82
N GLY A 77 -8.93 -1.89 26.70
CA GLY A 77 -7.49 -1.84 26.38
C GLY A 77 -6.84 -3.22 26.19
N LEU A 78 -5.56 -3.28 25.80
CA LEU A 78 -4.85 -4.56 25.64
C LEU A 78 -4.37 -5.08 27.00
N ALA A 79 -4.71 -6.31 27.38
CA ALA A 79 -4.22 -6.93 28.62
C ALA A 79 -3.41 -8.20 28.36
N VAL A 80 -2.17 -8.26 28.86
CA VAL A 80 -1.36 -9.49 28.90
C VAL A 80 -1.47 -10.10 30.30
N MET A 81 -2.22 -11.20 30.41
CA MET A 81 -2.54 -11.82 31.70
C MET A 81 -1.34 -12.57 32.32
N PRO A 82 -1.35 -12.81 33.64
CA PRO A 82 -0.29 -13.57 34.30
C PRO A 82 -0.10 -14.96 33.66
N GLY A 83 1.16 -15.34 33.42
CA GLY A 83 1.52 -16.61 32.81
C GLY A 83 1.39 -16.69 31.29
N ALA A 84 0.99 -15.61 30.62
CA ALA A 84 0.96 -15.50 29.16
C ALA A 84 2.08 -14.59 28.64
N LYS A 85 2.61 -14.90 27.46
CA LYS A 85 3.56 -14.07 26.72
C LYS A 85 2.94 -13.52 25.42
N LEU A 86 3.03 -12.20 25.22
CA LEU A 86 2.77 -11.57 23.93
C LEU A 86 4.10 -11.23 23.25
N THR A 87 4.38 -11.89 22.13
CA THR A 87 5.54 -11.58 21.26
C THR A 87 5.08 -10.76 20.07
N ILE A 88 5.73 -9.63 19.81
CA ILE A 88 5.41 -8.73 18.71
C ILE A 88 6.64 -8.65 17.80
N GLU A 89 6.53 -9.23 16.61
CA GLU A 89 7.61 -9.28 15.63
C GLU A 89 7.82 -7.93 14.92
N ALA A 90 8.97 -7.76 14.30
CA ALA A 90 9.34 -6.57 13.51
C ALA A 90 8.28 -6.18 12.47
N GLY A 91 8.03 -4.87 12.34
CA GLY A 91 7.08 -4.30 11.38
C GLY A 91 5.60 -4.38 11.77
N VAL A 92 5.26 -4.85 12.97
CA VAL A 92 3.88 -4.77 13.49
C VAL A 92 3.53 -3.33 13.87
N ILE A 93 2.31 -2.91 13.57
CA ILE A 93 1.75 -1.60 13.93
C ILE A 93 0.61 -1.80 14.91
N ILE A 94 0.64 -1.10 16.04
CA ILE A 94 -0.37 -1.12 17.10
C ILE A 94 -0.93 0.28 17.24
N LYS A 95 -2.25 0.39 17.09
CA LYS A 95 -2.99 1.65 17.16
C LYS A 95 -3.98 1.64 18.31
N LEU A 96 -3.91 2.63 19.19
CA LEU A 96 -4.77 2.74 20.35
C LEU A 96 -5.74 3.92 20.24
N ALA A 97 -7.03 3.63 20.46
CA ALA A 97 -8.06 4.65 20.56
C ALA A 97 -7.94 5.45 21.87
N PRO A 98 -8.63 6.60 21.97
CA PRO A 98 -8.75 7.32 23.22
C PRO A 98 -9.18 6.43 24.38
N ASN A 99 -8.56 6.68 25.53
CA ASN A 99 -8.77 5.95 26.78
C ASN A 99 -8.34 4.48 26.81
N ASN A 100 -7.55 4.03 25.82
CA ASN A 100 -6.99 2.68 25.84
C ASN A 100 -5.55 2.66 26.37
N ALA A 101 -5.22 1.57 27.04
CA ALA A 101 -3.91 1.30 27.62
C ALA A 101 -3.42 -0.11 27.24
N ILE A 102 -2.13 -0.36 27.45
CA ILE A 102 -1.54 -1.70 27.42
C ILE A 102 -1.23 -2.10 28.87
N MET A 103 -1.97 -3.05 29.41
CA MET A 103 -1.83 -3.60 30.76
C MET A 103 -0.98 -4.87 30.71
N VAL A 104 0.19 -4.87 31.34
CA VAL A 104 1.12 -6.02 31.36
C VAL A 104 1.14 -6.62 32.76
N MET A 105 0.58 -7.82 32.88
CA MET A 105 0.62 -8.66 34.09
C MET A 105 1.41 -9.96 33.88
N GLY A 106 1.64 -10.35 32.62
CA GLY A 106 2.53 -11.44 32.17
C GLY A 106 3.78 -10.89 31.46
N GLU A 107 4.11 -11.41 30.28
CA GLU A 107 5.30 -11.01 29.51
C GLU A 107 4.94 -10.29 28.20
N LEU A 108 5.48 -9.09 28.00
CA LEU A 108 5.42 -8.33 26.74
C LEU A 108 6.82 -8.31 26.12
N ASP A 109 6.96 -8.86 24.92
CA ASP A 109 8.23 -9.00 24.20
C ASP A 109 8.11 -8.37 22.80
N ILE A 110 8.64 -7.16 22.65
CA ILE A 110 8.66 -6.40 21.39
C ILE A 110 10.02 -6.58 20.72
N GLN A 111 10.02 -7.25 19.56
CA GLN A 111 11.19 -7.66 18.80
C GLN A 111 11.28 -6.91 17.47
N GLY A 112 11.39 -5.58 17.54
CA GLY A 112 11.58 -4.76 16.36
C GLY A 112 12.97 -4.96 15.71
N SER A 113 13.20 -4.26 14.61
CA SER A 113 14.53 -4.13 14.02
C SER A 113 14.84 -2.69 13.62
N ALA A 114 16.11 -2.40 13.33
CA ALA A 114 16.55 -1.07 12.89
C ALA A 114 15.84 -0.59 11.61
N VAL A 115 15.47 -1.52 10.74
CA VAL A 115 14.87 -1.27 9.42
C VAL A 115 13.34 -1.33 9.50
N GLU A 116 12.81 -2.22 10.33
CA GLU A 116 11.38 -2.45 10.52
C GLU A 116 11.04 -2.39 12.01
N PRO A 117 10.96 -1.19 12.61
CA PRO A 117 10.60 -1.06 14.01
C PRO A 117 9.14 -1.46 14.24
N VAL A 118 8.81 -1.84 15.47
CA VAL A 118 7.41 -1.98 15.90
C VAL A 118 6.86 -0.59 16.21
N ILE A 119 5.69 -0.24 15.67
CA ILE A 119 5.08 1.08 15.88
C ILE A 119 3.92 0.94 16.87
N ILE A 120 3.93 1.72 17.95
CA ILE A 120 2.81 1.87 18.88
C ILE A 120 2.39 3.34 18.87
N THR A 121 1.16 3.61 18.43
CA THR A 121 0.73 4.96 18.12
C THR A 121 -0.77 5.20 18.36
N SER A 122 -1.20 6.45 18.16
CA SER A 122 -2.60 6.85 18.21
C SER A 122 -3.41 6.20 17.08
N LEU A 123 -4.69 5.92 17.33
CA LEU A 123 -5.63 5.51 16.30
C LEU A 123 -5.69 6.50 15.13
N LYS A 124 -5.49 7.79 15.41
CA LYS A 124 -5.52 8.91 14.45
C LYS A 124 -4.23 9.07 13.65
N ASP A 125 -3.21 8.25 13.90
CA ASP A 125 -1.92 8.37 13.23
C ASP A 125 -1.93 7.68 11.86
N ASP A 126 -2.40 8.39 10.84
CA ASP A 126 -2.49 7.86 9.47
C ASP A 126 -1.11 7.55 8.88
N SER A 127 -0.04 8.14 9.40
CA SER A 127 1.33 7.92 8.91
C SER A 127 1.84 6.50 9.17
N ALA A 128 1.23 5.79 10.11
CA ALA A 128 1.54 4.40 10.43
C ALA A 128 0.34 3.52 10.06
N GLY A 129 0.47 2.65 9.05
CA GLY A 129 -0.58 1.65 8.77
C GLY A 129 -1.90 2.19 8.21
N GLY A 130 -1.95 3.45 7.76
CA GLY A 130 -3.10 4.07 7.08
C GLY A 130 -4.24 4.54 7.99
N ASP A 131 -5.29 5.11 7.39
CA ASP A 131 -6.50 5.62 8.08
C ASP A 131 -7.36 4.46 8.61
N THR A 132 -7.06 4.01 9.82
CA THR A 132 -7.74 2.88 10.48
C THR A 132 -9.05 3.28 11.16
N ASN A 133 -9.28 4.58 11.39
CA ASN A 133 -10.50 5.16 11.97
C ASN A 133 -11.53 5.60 10.92
N GLY A 134 -11.14 5.66 9.64
CA GLY A 134 -12.00 6.00 8.51
C GLY A 134 -12.45 7.47 8.50
N ASP A 135 -11.68 8.39 9.09
CA ASP A 135 -12.01 9.82 9.12
C ASP A 135 -11.19 10.68 8.15
N GLY A 136 -10.35 10.04 7.33
CA GLY A 136 -9.37 10.69 6.46
C GLY A 136 -8.45 11.61 7.26
N ASN A 137 -8.04 12.73 6.69
CA ASN A 137 -7.12 13.66 7.38
C ASN A 137 -7.83 14.58 8.40
N SER A 138 -9.01 14.21 8.89
CA SER A 138 -9.85 15.09 9.74
C SER A 138 -9.31 15.22 11.15
N ALA A 139 -8.62 14.20 11.66
CA ALA A 139 -8.05 14.17 13.01
C ALA A 139 -6.56 13.89 12.94
N ALA A 140 -5.73 14.81 13.46
CA ALA A 140 -4.29 14.58 13.59
C ALA A 140 -3.96 13.90 14.93
N PRO A 141 -2.93 13.04 15.00
CA PRO A 141 -2.50 12.43 16.25
C PRO A 141 -1.88 13.49 17.17
N ALA A 142 -2.18 13.39 18.46
CA ALA A 142 -1.71 14.33 19.48
C ALA A 142 -1.16 13.60 20.71
N PRO A 143 -0.10 14.12 21.37
CA PRO A 143 0.40 13.56 22.62
C PRO A 143 -0.68 13.42 23.69
N GLY A 144 -0.83 12.20 24.21
CA GLY A 144 -1.86 11.83 25.18
C GLY A 144 -3.18 11.37 24.56
N ASP A 145 -3.19 11.06 23.26
CA ASP A 145 -4.34 10.48 22.56
C ASP A 145 -4.74 9.13 23.14
N TRP A 146 -3.80 8.33 23.62
CA TRP A 146 -4.03 7.08 24.35
C TRP A 146 -3.31 7.10 25.70
N HIS A 147 -3.68 6.22 26.64
CA HIS A 147 -3.21 6.29 28.02
C HIS A 147 -1.72 5.99 28.15
N GLY A 148 -1.32 4.73 28.06
CA GLY A 148 0.06 4.32 28.30
C GLY A 148 0.22 2.81 28.44
N ILE A 149 1.44 2.40 28.78
CA ILE A 149 1.82 1.02 29.09
C ILE A 149 2.00 0.89 30.60
N PHE A 150 1.25 0.00 31.23
CA PHE A 150 1.16 -0.12 32.67
C PHE A 150 1.50 -1.54 33.12
N ALA A 151 2.34 -1.65 34.14
CA ALA A 151 2.61 -2.92 34.81
C ALA A 151 2.49 -2.72 36.32
N ASN A 152 1.62 -3.49 36.95
CA ASN A 152 1.36 -3.44 38.39
C ASN A 152 1.37 -4.86 39.00
N SER A 153 2.33 -5.68 38.58
CA SER A 153 2.40 -7.11 38.94
C SER A 153 3.86 -7.57 39.13
N PRO A 154 4.17 -8.34 40.20
CA PRO A 154 5.49 -8.95 40.40
C PRO A 154 5.90 -9.94 39.32
N ASP A 155 4.95 -10.46 38.55
CA ASP A 155 5.21 -11.38 37.45
C ASP A 155 5.45 -10.65 36.11
N ALA A 156 5.20 -9.34 36.06
CA ALA A 156 5.28 -8.59 34.81
C ALA A 156 6.73 -8.47 34.32
N ARG A 157 6.96 -8.82 33.04
CA ARG A 157 8.22 -8.62 32.32
C ARG A 157 7.97 -7.87 31.03
N ILE A 158 8.74 -6.81 30.80
CA ILE A 158 8.62 -5.98 29.60
C ILE A 158 9.98 -5.91 28.93
N GLU A 159 10.08 -6.44 27.71
CA GLU A 159 11.22 -6.31 26.82
C GLU A 159 10.78 -5.50 25.59
N ILE A 160 11.45 -4.39 25.34
CA ILE A 160 11.18 -3.51 24.19
C ILE A 160 12.48 -3.21 23.48
N ASP A 161 12.66 -3.79 22.29
CA ASP A 161 13.78 -3.48 21.40
C ASP A 161 13.26 -2.98 20.06
N TYR A 162 13.86 -1.91 19.52
CA TYR A 162 13.50 -1.34 18.22
C TYR A 162 12.01 -0.99 18.04
N ALA A 163 11.44 -0.29 19.02
CA ALA A 163 10.08 0.23 18.94
C ALA A 163 10.03 1.75 18.74
N ARG A 164 8.99 2.25 18.07
CA ARG A 164 8.60 3.65 18.11
C ARG A 164 7.29 3.77 18.88
N ILE A 165 7.33 4.44 20.02
CA ILE A 165 6.18 4.68 20.89
C ILE A 165 5.86 6.16 20.83
N SER A 166 4.68 6.52 20.32
CA SER A 166 4.26 7.90 20.10
C SER A 166 2.82 8.17 20.51
N TYR A 167 2.56 9.44 20.80
CA TYR A 167 1.23 10.00 21.08
C TYR A 167 0.51 9.42 22.31
N GLY A 168 1.22 8.70 23.18
CA GLY A 168 0.68 8.19 24.44
C GLY A 168 0.83 9.19 25.59
N GLY A 169 0.49 8.74 26.80
CA GLY A 169 0.58 9.53 28.03
C GLY A 169 -0.68 10.30 28.38
N GLY A 170 -1.85 9.84 27.96
CA GLY A 170 -3.15 10.40 28.31
C GLY A 170 -3.44 10.30 29.81
N TYR A 171 -4.51 10.94 30.26
CA TYR A 171 -4.93 10.89 31.67
C TYR A 171 -5.57 9.55 32.02
N PHE A 172 -5.01 8.84 32.99
CA PHE A 172 -5.54 7.62 33.59
C PHE A 172 -5.50 7.76 35.13
N ASP A 173 -6.61 7.55 35.82
CA ASP A 173 -6.72 7.62 37.29
C ASP A 173 -6.11 8.89 37.95
N ASN A 174 -6.37 10.06 37.33
CA ASN A 174 -5.89 11.40 37.74
C ASN A 174 -4.38 11.66 37.54
N GLU A 175 -3.65 10.75 36.91
CA GLU A 175 -2.25 10.94 36.53
C GLU A 175 -2.06 10.80 35.02
N SER A 176 -0.98 11.37 34.48
CA SER A 176 -0.62 11.28 33.07
C SER A 176 0.71 10.55 32.99
N ALA A 177 0.68 9.29 32.57
CA ALA A 177 1.86 8.42 32.52
C ALA A 177 1.89 7.63 31.21
N LEU A 178 2.98 7.76 30.47
CA LEU A 178 3.24 6.96 29.28
C LEU A 178 3.66 5.54 29.66
N LEU A 179 4.57 5.40 30.62
CA LEU A 179 4.96 4.13 31.22
C LEU A 179 4.78 4.26 32.73
N ALA A 180 3.96 3.42 33.35
CA ALA A 180 3.90 3.29 34.81
C ALA A 180 4.18 1.84 35.22
N ILE A 181 5.42 1.61 35.64
CA ILE A 181 5.96 0.28 35.95
C ILE A 181 6.13 0.18 37.46
N ASN A 182 5.16 -0.45 38.12
CA ASN A 182 5.14 -0.64 39.57
C ASN A 182 5.28 -2.13 39.90
N GLN A 183 6.26 -2.46 40.74
CA GLN A 183 6.48 -3.82 41.23
C GLN A 183 6.73 -4.86 40.14
N ALA A 184 7.24 -4.49 38.95
CA ALA A 184 7.53 -5.45 37.88
C ALA A 184 8.78 -6.31 38.17
N ALA A 185 8.82 -7.52 37.62
CA ALA A 185 10.04 -8.33 37.65
C ALA A 185 11.14 -7.69 36.80
N GLU A 186 10.78 -7.15 35.63
CA GLU A 186 11.77 -6.67 34.66
C GLU A 186 11.20 -5.61 33.71
N LEU A 187 12.02 -4.60 33.43
CA LEU A 187 11.85 -3.66 32.34
C LEU A 187 13.19 -3.51 31.61
N ASN A 188 13.25 -3.91 30.35
CA ASN A 188 14.35 -3.58 29.46
C ASN A 188 13.79 -2.84 28.24
N LEU A 189 14.28 -1.62 28.02
CA LEU A 189 13.95 -0.81 26.86
C LEU A 189 15.26 -0.40 26.19
N SER A 190 15.45 -0.84 24.95
CA SER A 190 16.64 -0.54 24.14
C SER A 190 16.31 -0.19 22.69
N HIS A 191 17.24 0.50 22.03
CA HIS A 191 17.18 0.85 20.61
C HIS A 191 15.82 1.40 20.16
N SER A 192 15.14 2.17 21.01
CA SER A 192 13.76 2.57 20.78
C SER A 192 13.59 4.08 20.74
N GLN A 193 12.51 4.54 20.10
CA GLN A 193 12.13 5.94 19.98
C GLN A 193 10.90 6.21 20.84
N ILE A 194 11.10 6.90 21.94
CA ILE A 194 10.03 7.37 22.84
C ILE A 194 9.83 8.86 22.56
N VAL A 195 8.97 9.15 21.58
CA VAL A 195 8.85 10.48 20.98
C VAL A 195 7.41 10.96 20.82
N ASN A 196 7.19 12.26 20.95
CA ASN A 196 5.88 12.91 20.83
C ASN A 196 4.85 12.33 21.81
N ASN A 197 5.27 12.13 23.06
CA ASN A 197 4.41 11.62 24.13
C ASN A 197 4.18 12.66 25.21
N LYS A 198 3.06 12.52 25.92
CA LYS A 198 2.74 13.27 27.13
C LYS A 198 3.11 12.43 28.37
N GLY A 199 3.06 13.05 29.54
CA GLY A 199 3.07 12.34 30.83
C GLY A 199 4.46 11.92 31.30
N LEU A 200 4.46 10.98 32.24
CA LEU A 200 5.64 10.47 32.94
C LEU A 200 6.05 9.07 32.48
N ILE A 201 7.34 8.76 32.60
CA ILE A 201 7.84 7.39 32.70
C ILE A 201 8.16 7.18 34.19
N ALA A 202 7.23 6.55 34.91
CA ALA A 202 7.36 6.26 36.34
C ALA A 202 7.72 4.79 36.55
N ILE A 203 8.86 4.53 37.19
CA ILE A 203 9.35 3.18 37.45
C ILE A 203 9.57 3.05 38.96
N ASN A 204 8.70 2.31 39.62
CA ASN A 204 8.70 2.09 41.06
C ASN A 204 8.88 0.60 41.36
N GLN A 205 9.86 0.27 42.19
CA GLN A 205 10.03 -1.10 42.72
C GLN A 205 10.18 -2.20 41.64
N ALA A 206 10.68 -1.88 40.45
CA ALA A 206 11.09 -2.89 39.47
C ALA A 206 12.38 -3.58 39.95
N LEU A 207 12.43 -4.91 39.93
CA LEU A 207 13.60 -5.67 40.41
C LEU A 207 14.82 -5.45 39.51
N VAL A 208 14.59 -5.43 38.20
CA VAL A 208 15.58 -5.08 37.18
C VAL A 208 14.96 -4.06 36.24
N ALA A 209 15.64 -2.94 36.02
CA ALA A 209 15.20 -1.91 35.10
C ALA A 209 16.39 -1.37 34.31
N LYS A 210 16.23 -1.28 32.99
CA LYS A 210 17.17 -0.66 32.05
C LYS A 210 16.40 0.09 30.98
N ILE A 211 16.85 1.28 30.66
CA ILE A 211 16.36 2.07 29.53
C ILE A 211 17.60 2.65 28.87
N ASN A 212 18.23 1.96 27.92
CA ASN A 212 19.50 2.41 27.34
C ASN A 212 19.45 2.41 25.80
N TYR A 213 20.45 3.00 25.14
CA TYR A 213 20.55 3.03 23.67
C TYR A 213 19.31 3.58 22.94
N SER A 214 18.55 4.48 23.58
CA SER A 214 17.24 4.91 23.10
C SER A 214 17.12 6.43 22.99
N ASN A 215 16.15 6.89 22.20
CA ASN A 215 15.80 8.31 22.10
C ASN A 215 14.59 8.58 22.99
N ILE A 216 14.69 9.54 23.91
CA ILE A 216 13.60 9.90 24.83
C ILE A 216 13.46 11.42 24.83
N PHE A 217 12.60 11.95 23.96
CA PHE A 217 12.40 13.39 23.79
C PHE A 217 11.18 13.70 22.92
N ASN A 218 10.69 14.95 22.92
CA ASN A 218 9.62 15.38 22.02
C ASN A 218 10.17 16.35 20.96
N PRO A 219 10.40 15.91 19.70
CA PRO A 219 10.87 16.80 18.63
C PRO A 219 9.83 17.83 18.20
N ASP A 220 8.56 17.40 18.10
CA ASP A 220 7.51 18.17 17.42
C ASP A 220 6.52 18.81 18.40
N PHE A 221 6.78 18.66 19.70
CA PHE A 221 5.84 19.04 20.75
C PHE A 221 6.54 19.56 21.99
N CYS A 222 6.08 20.71 22.48
CA CYS A 222 6.47 21.26 23.76
C CYS A 222 5.25 21.41 24.66
N LEU A 223 5.40 21.08 25.94
CA LEU A 223 4.38 21.35 26.95
C LEU A 223 4.37 22.85 27.27
N ASP A 224 3.22 23.49 27.07
CA ASP A 224 2.99 24.92 27.38
C ASP A 224 2.55 25.17 28.84
N GLN A 225 2.41 24.10 29.62
CA GLN A 225 2.07 24.14 31.04
C GLN A 225 3.14 23.39 31.81
N ASP A 226 3.49 23.89 32.99
CA ASP A 226 4.44 23.20 33.86
C ASP A 226 3.83 21.86 34.34
N PRO A 227 4.38 20.71 33.92
CA PRO A 227 3.89 19.41 34.39
C PRO A 227 4.17 19.18 35.88
N PHE A 228 4.98 20.03 36.52
CA PHE A 228 5.43 19.88 37.90
C PHE A 228 4.70 20.77 38.91
N GLY A 229 3.80 21.65 38.45
CA GLY A 229 3.07 22.58 39.32
C GLY A 229 3.96 23.59 40.07
N MET A 230 5.21 23.75 39.65
CA MET A 230 6.07 24.88 39.99
C MET A 230 5.50 26.14 39.31
N GLU A 231 5.46 27.27 40.01
CA GLU A 231 4.95 28.54 39.47
C GLU A 231 5.91 29.19 38.44
N ILE A 232 6.46 28.40 37.51
CA ILE A 232 7.39 28.84 36.47
C ILE A 232 6.77 28.50 35.11
N PRO A 233 6.39 29.49 34.28
CA PRO A 233 5.97 29.24 32.90
C PRO A 233 7.17 28.73 32.11
N LEU A 234 7.23 27.40 31.90
CA LEU A 234 8.28 26.75 31.12
C LEU A 234 7.65 26.14 29.88
N THR A 235 8.05 26.61 28.70
CA THR A 235 7.85 25.85 27.46
C THR A 235 8.83 24.68 27.50
N TYR A 236 8.32 23.50 27.83
CA TYR A 236 9.13 22.31 28.07
C TYR A 236 9.02 21.38 26.86
N CYS A 237 10.03 21.43 25.98
CA CYS A 237 10.16 20.52 24.83
C CYS A 237 10.84 19.19 25.20
N GLY A 238 11.04 18.93 26.50
CA GLY A 238 11.51 17.65 26.97
C GLY A 238 10.48 16.56 26.71
N GLY A 239 10.95 15.34 26.45
CA GLY A 239 10.11 14.15 26.40
C GLY A 239 9.44 13.84 27.74
N PRO A 240 8.74 12.70 27.84
CA PRO A 240 8.11 12.28 29.08
C PRO A 240 9.17 12.18 30.20
N THR A 241 8.91 12.82 31.33
CA THR A 241 9.87 12.89 32.44
C THR A 241 10.07 11.51 33.06
N VAL A 242 11.33 11.13 33.30
CA VAL A 242 11.66 9.82 33.88
C VAL A 242 11.82 9.93 35.39
N PHE A 243 10.88 9.37 36.14
CA PHE A 243 10.95 9.21 37.58
C PHE A 243 11.29 7.77 37.94
N TYR A 244 12.38 7.59 38.67
CA TYR A 244 12.83 6.26 39.08
C TYR A 244 12.96 6.14 40.60
N ASN A 245 12.24 5.18 41.17
CA ASN A 245 12.29 4.82 42.58
C ASN A 245 12.47 3.31 42.73
N GLY A 246 13.69 2.84 42.48
CA GLY A 246 14.08 1.44 42.64
C GLY A 246 15.20 1.24 43.67
N ALA A 247 15.42 -0.02 44.03
CA ALA A 247 16.41 -0.41 45.05
C ALA A 247 17.87 -0.30 44.55
N THR A 248 18.09 -0.46 43.24
CA THR A 248 19.39 -0.29 42.56
C THR A 248 19.31 0.91 41.61
N ALA A 249 20.43 1.39 41.07
CA ALA A 249 20.37 2.45 40.07
C ALA A 249 19.78 1.95 38.75
N LEU A 250 18.94 2.76 38.09
CA LEU A 250 18.49 2.53 36.71
C LEU A 250 19.67 2.72 35.75
N ASP A 251 20.00 1.74 34.92
CA ASP A 251 20.89 1.96 33.78
C ASP A 251 20.13 2.72 32.70
N ALA A 252 20.46 4.00 32.55
CA ALA A 252 19.92 4.88 31.53
C ALA A 252 21.00 5.44 30.59
N SER A 253 22.10 4.70 30.45
CA SER A 253 23.24 5.10 29.63
C SER A 253 22.92 5.01 28.13
N ASN A 254 23.72 5.69 27.33
CA ASN A 254 23.64 5.72 25.87
C ASN A 254 22.29 6.17 25.30
N ASN A 255 21.50 6.92 26.07
CA ASN A 255 20.30 7.55 25.57
C ASN A 255 20.56 8.94 25.01
N TYR A 256 19.77 9.34 24.00
CA TYR A 256 19.60 10.73 23.63
C TYR A 256 18.38 11.32 24.32
N TRP A 257 18.58 12.40 25.06
CA TRP A 257 17.54 13.02 25.90
C TRP A 257 16.89 14.24 25.25
N GLY A 258 17.06 14.44 23.94
CA GLY A 258 16.51 15.60 23.23
C GLY A 258 17.45 16.81 23.17
N HIS A 259 18.64 16.73 23.76
CA HIS A 259 19.60 17.84 23.78
C HIS A 259 21.04 17.36 23.90
N GLU A 260 21.96 18.09 23.24
CA GLU A 260 23.39 17.77 23.20
C GLU A 260 24.08 17.78 24.57
N ALA A 261 23.54 18.53 25.52
CA ALA A 261 24.04 18.60 26.90
C ALA A 261 23.45 17.53 27.84
N GLY A 262 22.63 16.61 27.32
CA GLY A 262 22.04 15.51 28.07
C GLY A 262 20.71 15.85 28.75
N PRO A 263 20.26 15.02 29.70
CA PRO A 263 18.98 15.20 30.37
C PRO A 263 19.00 16.40 31.32
N THR A 264 17.81 16.87 31.68
CA THR A 264 17.63 17.84 32.76
C THR A 264 17.60 17.10 34.10
N LEU A 265 18.44 17.48 35.05
CA LEU A 265 18.42 16.88 36.40
C LEU A 265 17.36 17.60 37.24
N PHE A 266 16.24 16.93 37.48
CA PHE A 266 15.05 17.55 38.07
C PHE A 266 15.34 18.20 39.43
N GLU A 267 16.09 17.51 40.29
CA GLU A 267 16.44 17.99 41.63
C GLU A 267 17.42 19.18 41.64
N GLN A 268 18.02 19.49 40.49
CA GLN A 268 19.00 20.58 40.33
C GLN A 268 18.42 21.78 39.58
N MET A 269 17.15 21.73 39.17
CA MET A 269 16.49 22.82 38.45
C MET A 269 16.26 24.01 39.38
N SER A 270 16.76 25.18 38.97
CA SER A 270 16.56 26.45 39.66
C SER A 270 15.95 27.54 38.77
N GLY A 271 15.92 27.31 37.45
CA GLY A 271 15.29 28.17 36.46
C GLY A 271 15.37 27.61 35.05
N GLN A 272 14.84 28.37 34.07
CA GLN A 272 14.72 27.93 32.67
C GLN A 272 16.07 27.60 32.01
N SER A 273 17.18 28.21 32.44
CA SER A 273 18.52 27.96 31.90
C SER A 273 19.07 26.57 32.21
N ASP A 274 18.48 25.86 33.18
CA ASP A 274 18.92 24.53 33.60
C ASP A 274 18.29 23.42 32.74
N ILE A 275 17.29 23.77 31.92
CA ILE A 275 16.56 22.84 31.05
C ILE A 275 17.40 22.58 29.80
N LYS A 276 17.81 21.33 29.64
CA LYS A 276 18.64 20.86 28.53
C LYS A 276 17.82 19.91 27.68
N GLY A 277 17.48 18.75 28.20
CA GLY A 277 16.61 17.77 27.54
C GLY A 277 15.49 17.27 28.45
N THR A 278 14.97 16.09 28.15
CA THR A 278 14.07 15.33 29.02
C THR A 278 14.59 15.28 30.44
N ALA A 279 13.72 15.58 31.39
CA ALA A 279 14.01 15.59 32.80
C ALA A 279 14.07 14.16 33.35
N ILE A 280 14.99 13.97 34.29
CA ILE A 280 15.16 12.74 35.03
C ILE A 280 15.21 13.04 36.52
N SER A 281 14.69 12.12 37.33
CA SER A 281 14.67 12.23 38.78
C SER A 281 14.85 10.86 39.44
N GLY A 282 15.59 10.84 40.54
CA GLY A 282 15.91 9.62 41.30
C GLY A 282 17.27 9.01 40.94
N ASN A 283 17.48 7.76 41.34
CA ASN A 283 18.76 7.06 41.23
C ASN A 283 19.00 6.51 39.81
N ILE A 284 19.40 7.38 38.88
CA ILE A 284 19.52 7.08 37.45
C ILE A 284 20.97 7.27 36.98
N ASN A 285 21.57 6.21 36.43
CA ASN A 285 22.88 6.24 35.78
C ASN A 285 22.72 6.55 34.29
N TYR A 286 22.74 7.82 33.92
CA TYR A 286 22.52 8.28 32.55
C TYR A 286 23.80 8.54 31.73
N GLN A 287 24.98 8.29 32.32
CA GLN A 287 26.28 8.52 31.70
C GLN A 287 26.89 7.21 31.17
N PRO A 288 27.51 7.20 29.98
CA PRO A 288 27.51 8.30 29.00
C PRO A 288 26.11 8.52 28.42
N PHE A 289 25.79 9.73 27.98
CA PHE A 289 24.59 10.00 27.16
C PHE A 289 25.02 10.33 25.72
N LEU A 290 24.08 10.22 24.77
CA LEU A 290 24.30 10.62 23.38
C LEU A 290 24.06 12.11 23.21
N THR A 291 24.89 12.76 22.40
CA THR A 291 24.75 14.19 22.08
C THR A 291 23.89 14.46 20.85
N SER A 292 23.49 13.40 20.14
CA SER A 292 22.58 13.42 19.00
C SER A 292 21.66 12.20 19.07
N PRO A 293 20.45 12.25 18.48
CA PRO A 293 19.59 11.08 18.39
C PRO A 293 20.34 9.92 17.76
N TRP A 294 20.18 8.73 18.33
CA TRP A 294 20.56 7.51 17.63
C TRP A 294 19.56 7.30 16.50
N LEU A 295 20.05 7.22 15.26
CA LEU A 295 19.22 6.90 14.11
C LEU A 295 18.98 5.38 14.14
N ALA A 296 17.82 4.93 14.60
CA ALA A 296 17.15 3.87 13.84
C ALA A 296 17.08 4.41 12.41
N GLU A 297 17.40 3.61 11.40
CA GLU A 297 17.44 4.08 10.02
C GLU A 297 16.22 4.96 9.67
N PRO A 298 16.42 5.98 8.81
CA PRO A 298 15.53 7.13 8.70
C PRO A 298 14.06 6.73 8.54
N ALA A 299 13.15 7.64 8.89
CA ALA A 299 11.77 7.60 8.41
C ALA A 299 11.79 7.10 6.96
N PRO A 300 10.92 6.13 6.58
CA PRO A 300 11.00 5.48 5.28
C PRO A 300 11.26 6.55 4.23
N ALA A 301 12.34 6.38 3.47
CA ALA A 301 12.76 7.37 2.50
C ALA A 301 11.51 7.87 1.77
N GLU A 302 11.34 9.20 1.71
CA GLU A 302 10.21 9.83 1.00
C GLU A 302 9.96 9.03 -0.28
N PRO A 303 8.77 8.44 -0.45
CA PRO A 303 8.58 7.41 -1.45
C PRO A 303 8.93 7.98 -2.82
N GLU A 304 9.71 7.23 -3.59
CA GLU A 304 10.06 7.63 -4.95
C GLU A 304 8.78 7.89 -5.75
N PRO A 305 8.78 8.91 -6.64
CA PRO A 305 7.56 9.30 -7.31
C PRO A 305 7.01 8.17 -8.17
N VAL A 306 5.75 7.80 -7.93
CA VAL A 306 5.07 6.71 -8.63
C VAL A 306 4.05 7.24 -9.63
N ILE A 307 3.98 6.58 -10.79
CA ILE A 307 3.01 6.87 -11.84
C ILE A 307 2.10 5.66 -12.04
N LEU A 308 0.80 5.86 -11.78
CA LEU A 308 -0.23 4.87 -12.08
C LEU A 308 -0.67 4.96 -13.54
N ILE A 309 -0.50 3.86 -14.26
CA ILE A 309 -0.82 3.71 -15.69
C ILE A 309 -2.04 2.79 -15.82
N PRO A 310 -3.21 3.33 -16.18
CA PRO A 310 -4.43 2.55 -16.32
C PRO A 310 -4.41 1.65 -17.57
N GLY A 311 -5.27 0.63 -17.56
CA GLY A 311 -5.55 -0.22 -18.72
C GLY A 311 -6.63 0.34 -19.63
N ILE A 312 -7.07 -0.49 -20.60
CA ILE A 312 -8.17 -0.18 -21.50
C ILE A 312 -9.43 0.19 -20.70
N LEU A 313 -10.17 1.23 -21.14
CA LEU A 313 -11.32 1.81 -20.42
C LEU A 313 -11.02 2.47 -19.06
N GLY A 314 -9.76 2.48 -18.61
CA GLY A 314 -9.37 3.08 -17.33
C GLY A 314 -9.13 4.59 -17.40
N SER A 315 -9.52 5.26 -18.47
CA SER A 315 -9.34 6.70 -18.66
C SER A 315 -10.43 7.30 -19.55
N TRP A 316 -10.90 8.49 -19.17
CA TRP A 316 -11.99 9.17 -19.85
C TRP A 316 -11.73 10.67 -19.96
N ASN A 317 -12.03 11.24 -21.12
CA ASN A 317 -12.00 12.68 -21.33
C ASN A 317 -13.34 13.28 -20.92
N ILE A 318 -13.37 13.94 -19.76
CA ILE A 318 -14.55 14.63 -19.25
C ILE A 318 -14.28 16.13 -19.30
N SER A 319 -15.10 16.84 -20.06
CA SER A 319 -15.03 18.30 -20.21
C SER A 319 -13.66 18.80 -20.66
N GLY A 320 -13.02 18.08 -21.60
CA GLY A 320 -11.73 18.44 -22.17
C GLY A 320 -10.52 18.04 -21.32
N ARG A 321 -10.72 17.30 -20.22
CA ARG A 321 -9.65 16.83 -19.33
C ARG A 321 -9.69 15.31 -19.20
N TRP A 322 -8.55 14.68 -19.44
CA TRP A 322 -8.35 13.26 -19.19
C TRP A 322 -8.31 12.99 -17.68
N GLN A 323 -9.11 12.03 -17.24
CA GLN A 323 -9.22 11.61 -15.85
C GLN A 323 -9.11 10.08 -15.77
N ILE A 324 -8.49 9.59 -14.70
CA ILE A 324 -8.36 8.16 -14.45
C ILE A 324 -9.70 7.64 -13.93
N ASP A 325 -10.26 6.67 -14.66
CA ASP A 325 -11.52 5.96 -14.41
C ASP A 325 -12.61 6.64 -13.53
N PRO A 326 -13.13 7.81 -13.94
CA PRO A 326 -14.22 8.48 -13.21
C PRO A 326 -15.59 7.78 -13.32
N ILE A 327 -15.68 6.64 -14.02
CA ILE A 327 -16.94 5.93 -14.29
C ILE A 327 -17.03 4.63 -13.50
N PHE A 328 -15.97 3.82 -13.50
CA PHE A 328 -15.98 2.50 -12.88
C PHE A 328 -15.24 2.45 -11.54
N HIS A 329 -14.49 3.49 -11.17
CA HIS A 329 -13.80 3.58 -9.88
C HIS A 329 -12.86 2.39 -9.60
N THR A 330 -12.29 1.81 -10.66
CA THR A 330 -11.45 0.59 -10.60
C THR A 330 -10.18 0.80 -9.80
N TYR A 331 -9.66 2.03 -9.77
CA TYR A 331 -8.36 2.36 -9.19
C TYR A 331 -8.45 2.97 -7.79
N ASP A 332 -9.65 3.27 -7.29
CA ASP A 332 -9.86 4.03 -6.05
C ASP A 332 -9.18 3.35 -4.85
N ASN A 333 -9.45 2.05 -4.63
CA ASN A 333 -8.83 1.31 -3.52
C ASN A 333 -7.29 1.23 -3.62
N LEU A 334 -6.74 1.19 -4.84
CA LEU A 334 -5.28 1.17 -5.04
C LEU A 334 -4.69 2.55 -4.71
N MET A 335 -5.35 3.62 -5.15
CA MET A 335 -4.95 4.99 -4.82
C MET A 335 -5.01 5.23 -3.31
N GLU A 336 -6.09 4.81 -2.65
CA GLU A 336 -6.24 4.88 -1.19
C GLU A 336 -5.14 4.08 -0.47
N ALA A 337 -4.83 2.87 -0.92
CA ALA A 337 -3.77 2.06 -0.33
C ALA A 337 -2.38 2.70 -0.48
N LEU A 338 -2.10 3.34 -1.62
CA LEU A 338 -0.83 4.07 -1.83
C LEU A 338 -0.78 5.32 -0.96
N ILE A 339 -1.88 6.06 -0.84
CA ILE A 339 -1.96 7.22 0.06
C ILE A 339 -1.74 6.79 1.52
N ALA A 340 -2.39 5.71 1.94
CA ALA A 340 -2.19 5.08 3.25
C ALA A 340 -0.76 4.58 3.48
N ALA A 341 -0.03 4.26 2.41
CA ALA A 341 1.39 3.89 2.46
C ALA A 341 2.34 5.09 2.47
N GLY A 342 1.82 6.32 2.54
CA GLY A 342 2.62 7.56 2.65
C GLY A 342 2.82 8.30 1.33
N TYR A 343 2.19 7.88 0.23
CA TYR A 343 2.24 8.62 -1.03
C TYR A 343 1.30 9.83 -1.04
N ARG A 344 1.70 10.91 -1.72
CA ARG A 344 0.97 12.18 -1.80
C ARG A 344 0.42 12.42 -3.19
N GLU A 345 -0.90 12.40 -3.36
CA GLU A 345 -1.51 12.53 -4.69
C GLU A 345 -1.43 13.96 -5.25
N SER A 346 -0.88 14.07 -6.46
CA SER A 346 -0.71 15.34 -7.17
C SER A 346 -1.99 16.12 -7.45
N SER A 347 -3.15 15.46 -7.56
CA SER A 347 -4.43 16.13 -7.86
C SER A 347 -5.01 16.90 -6.67
N LEU A 348 -4.55 16.59 -5.45
CA LEU A 348 -5.08 17.14 -4.20
C LEU A 348 -4.40 18.45 -3.77
N GLY A 349 -3.51 19.01 -4.60
CA GLY A 349 -2.83 20.28 -4.32
C GLY A 349 -1.89 20.25 -3.12
N GLN A 350 -1.38 19.06 -2.78
CA GLN A 350 -0.44 18.86 -1.67
C GLN A 350 0.97 19.37 -2.02
N ASP A 351 1.71 19.80 -1.00
CA ASP A 351 3.13 20.13 -1.14
C ASP A 351 3.94 18.86 -1.43
N GLN A 352 4.83 18.93 -2.44
CA GLN A 352 5.71 17.83 -2.86
C GLN A 352 4.99 16.49 -3.16
N PRO A 353 4.14 16.41 -4.20
CA PRO A 353 3.42 15.19 -4.52
C PRO A 353 4.34 14.05 -4.98
N THR A 354 4.02 12.81 -4.58
CA THR A 354 4.76 11.59 -4.93
C THR A 354 3.90 10.56 -5.67
N LEU A 355 2.58 10.76 -5.77
CA LEU A 355 1.66 9.91 -6.52
C LEU A 355 1.03 10.67 -7.68
N PHE A 356 1.25 10.13 -8.88
CA PHE A 356 0.79 10.71 -10.13
C PHE A 356 -0.04 9.70 -10.92
N THR A 357 -1.08 10.18 -11.58
CA THR A 357 -1.85 9.37 -12.53
C THR A 357 -1.49 9.78 -13.96
N PHE A 358 -1.56 8.81 -14.87
CA PHE A 358 -1.35 9.01 -16.29
C PHE A 358 -2.61 8.59 -17.06
N PRO A 359 -3.69 9.37 -17.05
CA PRO A 359 -4.84 9.08 -17.89
C PRO A 359 -4.53 9.44 -19.36
N TYR A 360 -4.93 8.56 -20.28
CA TYR A 360 -4.64 8.70 -21.71
C TYR A 360 -5.80 8.17 -22.58
N ASP A 361 -5.74 8.45 -23.88
CA ASP A 361 -6.66 7.83 -24.83
C ASP A 361 -6.26 6.38 -25.09
N TRP A 362 -6.92 5.45 -24.40
CA TRP A 362 -6.68 4.02 -24.53
C TRP A 362 -7.04 3.43 -25.90
N ARG A 363 -7.66 4.21 -26.80
CA ARG A 363 -7.90 3.81 -28.19
C ARG A 363 -6.66 3.98 -29.05
N ALA A 364 -5.79 4.93 -28.70
CA ALA A 364 -4.62 5.29 -29.49
C ALA A 364 -3.51 4.23 -29.39
N ASP A 365 -2.74 4.08 -30.47
CA ASP A 365 -1.62 3.15 -30.56
C ASP A 365 -0.69 3.24 -29.34
N ASN A 366 -0.35 2.09 -28.74
CA ASN A 366 0.48 2.04 -27.53
C ASN A 366 1.87 2.67 -27.72
N ASN A 367 2.44 2.67 -28.94
CA ASN A 367 3.71 3.34 -29.23
C ASN A 367 3.59 4.87 -29.16
N ILE A 368 2.45 5.41 -29.63
CA ILE A 368 2.15 6.84 -29.52
C ILE A 368 1.97 7.21 -28.05
N THR A 369 1.21 6.39 -27.31
CA THR A 369 0.95 6.58 -25.89
C THR A 369 2.24 6.46 -25.06
N ALA A 370 3.20 5.60 -25.44
CA ALA A 370 4.51 5.53 -24.81
C ALA A 370 5.30 6.86 -24.94
N GLY A 371 5.15 7.58 -26.06
CA GLY A 371 5.69 8.93 -26.20
C GLY A 371 5.04 9.94 -25.25
N LEU A 372 3.75 9.80 -24.96
CA LEU A 372 3.06 10.62 -23.96
C LEU A 372 3.49 10.26 -22.52
N LEU A 373 3.75 8.98 -22.25
CA LEU A 373 4.27 8.52 -20.96
C LEU A 373 5.65 9.12 -20.70
N LYS A 374 6.53 9.16 -21.71
CA LYS A 374 7.82 9.85 -21.63
C LYS A 374 7.67 11.31 -21.17
N GLU A 375 6.75 12.06 -21.78
CA GLU A 375 6.52 13.45 -21.39
C GLU A 375 5.94 13.57 -19.97
N LYS A 376 5.08 12.63 -19.56
CA LYS A 376 4.58 12.57 -18.18
C LYS A 376 5.71 12.31 -17.18
N ILE A 377 6.62 11.37 -17.46
CA ILE A 377 7.78 11.08 -16.61
C ILE A 377 8.66 12.32 -16.47
N ARG A 378 8.94 13.02 -17.58
CA ARG A 378 9.68 14.29 -17.56
C ARG A 378 9.02 15.32 -16.64
N GLN A 379 7.70 15.51 -16.76
CA GLN A 379 6.94 16.43 -15.90
C GLN A 379 7.02 16.04 -14.41
N VAL A 380 6.88 14.74 -14.11
CA VAL A 380 6.97 14.23 -12.73
C VAL A 380 8.35 14.52 -12.13
N LYS A 381 9.41 14.28 -12.90
CA LYS A 381 10.78 14.59 -12.48
C LYS A 381 11.00 16.10 -12.28
N GLU A 382 10.43 16.94 -13.13
CA GLU A 382 10.47 18.40 -12.97
C GLU A 382 9.75 18.89 -11.70
N ILE A 383 8.64 18.25 -11.34
CA ILE A 383 7.85 18.58 -10.12
C ILE A 383 8.57 18.12 -8.86
N THR A 384 9.15 16.92 -8.88
CA THR A 384 9.66 16.23 -7.69
C THR A 384 11.15 16.44 -7.48
N GLY A 385 11.88 16.79 -8.52
CA GLY A 385 13.35 16.81 -8.52
C GLY A 385 14.00 15.43 -8.56
N ALA A 386 13.22 14.35 -8.72
CA ALA A 386 13.73 12.99 -8.76
C ALA A 386 14.45 12.67 -10.09
N ASP A 387 15.46 11.80 -10.02
CA ASP A 387 16.19 11.32 -11.20
C ASP A 387 15.44 10.20 -11.94
N LYS A 388 14.63 9.41 -11.22
CA LYS A 388 13.83 8.29 -11.73
C LYS A 388 12.43 8.28 -11.11
N VAL A 389 11.55 7.49 -11.71
CA VAL A 389 10.19 7.24 -11.22
C VAL A 389 9.88 5.75 -11.17
N ASP A 390 8.90 5.39 -10.36
CA ASP A 390 8.29 4.06 -10.33
C ASP A 390 7.02 4.02 -11.17
N LEU A 391 6.80 2.90 -11.86
CA LEU A 391 5.60 2.70 -12.66
C LEU A 391 4.74 1.57 -12.09
N VAL A 392 3.47 1.86 -11.82
CA VAL A 392 2.45 0.84 -11.51
C VAL A 392 1.51 0.77 -12.70
N ALA A 393 1.57 -0.34 -13.44
CA ALA A 393 0.89 -0.45 -14.72
C ALA A 393 -0.13 -1.58 -14.73
N HIS A 394 -1.41 -1.24 -14.93
CA HIS A 394 -2.50 -2.19 -14.93
C HIS A 394 -2.89 -2.64 -16.33
N SER A 395 -3.05 -3.95 -16.53
CA SER A 395 -3.56 -4.54 -17.77
C SER A 395 -2.79 -4.02 -18.99
N MET A 396 -3.48 -3.49 -20.01
CA MET A 396 -2.89 -2.89 -21.21
C MET A 396 -1.90 -1.75 -20.90
N GLY A 397 -2.06 -1.03 -19.78
CA GLY A 397 -1.12 0.02 -19.35
C GLY A 397 0.30 -0.50 -19.19
N GLY A 398 0.47 -1.79 -18.84
CA GLY A 398 1.78 -2.42 -18.83
C GLY A 398 2.43 -2.55 -20.20
N LEU A 399 1.65 -2.67 -21.27
CA LEU A 399 2.18 -2.64 -22.64
C LEU A 399 2.64 -1.24 -23.07
N VAL A 400 1.98 -0.19 -22.57
CA VAL A 400 2.43 1.20 -22.73
C VAL A 400 3.78 1.41 -22.02
N ALA A 401 3.88 0.97 -20.76
CA ALA A 401 5.14 1.05 -20.00
C ALA A 401 6.28 0.28 -20.69
N ARG A 402 6.00 -0.95 -21.15
CA ARG A 402 6.94 -1.77 -21.93
C ARG A 402 7.40 -1.07 -23.21
N SER A 403 6.47 -0.48 -23.97
CA SER A 403 6.80 0.25 -25.19
C SER A 403 7.75 1.42 -24.95
N TYR A 404 7.57 2.14 -23.84
CA TYR A 404 8.50 3.21 -23.46
C TYR A 404 9.86 2.64 -23.05
N ILE A 405 9.90 1.70 -22.10
CA ILE A 405 11.14 1.18 -21.51
C ILE A 405 11.97 0.41 -22.55
N GLN A 406 11.34 -0.31 -23.46
CA GLN A 406 12.01 -1.12 -24.48
C GLN A 406 12.37 -0.30 -25.74
N GLY A 407 11.76 0.88 -25.92
CA GLY A 407 11.97 1.72 -27.10
C GLY A 407 13.32 2.44 -27.12
N ASP A 408 13.70 2.95 -28.29
CA ASP A 408 14.94 3.71 -28.50
C ASP A 408 14.93 5.08 -27.79
N GLY A 409 13.74 5.57 -27.44
CA GLY A 409 13.55 6.86 -26.79
C GLY A 409 13.68 6.85 -25.27
N TYR A 410 13.94 5.69 -24.65
CA TYR A 410 14.10 5.51 -23.20
C TYR A 410 15.29 6.33 -22.66
N GLN A 411 15.08 7.01 -21.52
CA GLN A 411 16.06 7.97 -20.98
C GLN A 411 16.72 7.53 -19.68
N ASP A 412 16.64 6.24 -19.32
CA ASP A 412 17.11 5.72 -18.03
C ASP A 412 16.47 6.44 -16.83
N ASP A 413 15.18 6.73 -16.95
CA ASP A 413 14.39 7.55 -16.03
C ASP A 413 13.26 6.78 -15.33
N VAL A 414 13.26 5.45 -15.45
CA VAL A 414 12.41 4.52 -14.68
C VAL A 414 13.32 3.67 -13.79
N ASP A 415 12.97 3.51 -12.52
CA ASP A 415 13.70 2.62 -11.60
C ASP A 415 13.11 1.21 -11.62
N GLN A 416 11.83 1.09 -11.26
CA GLN A 416 11.08 -0.16 -11.34
C GLN A 416 9.73 -0.02 -12.04
N VAL A 417 9.24 -1.18 -12.53
CA VAL A 417 7.89 -1.34 -13.05
C VAL A 417 7.18 -2.51 -12.38
N ILE A 418 5.98 -2.24 -11.89
CA ILE A 418 5.06 -3.18 -11.28
C ILE A 418 3.91 -3.42 -12.26
N PHE A 419 3.83 -4.63 -12.81
CA PHE A 419 2.76 -5.04 -13.71
C PHE A 419 1.62 -5.69 -12.93
N LEU A 420 0.39 -5.19 -13.11
CA LEU A 420 -0.82 -5.75 -12.52
C LEU A 420 -1.64 -6.41 -13.63
N GLY A 421 -1.55 -7.73 -13.76
CA GLY A 421 -2.32 -8.50 -14.76
C GLY A 421 -2.07 -8.08 -16.21
N THR A 422 -0.84 -7.65 -16.55
CA THR A 422 -0.51 -7.22 -17.90
C THR A 422 -0.52 -8.39 -18.90
N PRO A 423 -1.22 -8.28 -20.04
CA PRO A 423 -1.29 -9.35 -21.04
C PRO A 423 0.00 -9.38 -21.88
N HIS A 424 1.11 -9.85 -21.29
CA HIS A 424 2.44 -9.83 -21.93
C HIS A 424 2.51 -10.58 -23.25
N LEU A 425 1.64 -11.59 -23.44
CA LEU A 425 1.51 -12.42 -24.66
C LEU A 425 0.15 -12.23 -25.36
N GLY A 426 -0.64 -11.25 -24.92
CA GLY A 426 -1.97 -10.93 -25.44
C GLY A 426 -3.10 -11.64 -24.68
N ALA A 427 -4.32 -11.29 -25.03
CA ALA A 427 -5.54 -11.77 -24.39
C ALA A 427 -6.51 -12.33 -25.45
N VAL A 428 -6.93 -13.58 -25.27
CA VAL A 428 -7.82 -14.28 -26.23
C VAL A 428 -9.15 -13.52 -26.39
N GLU A 429 -9.63 -12.85 -25.35
CA GLU A 429 -10.83 -12.00 -25.41
C GLU A 429 -10.71 -10.87 -26.48
N SER A 430 -9.49 -10.42 -26.80
CA SER A 430 -9.31 -9.38 -27.83
C SER A 430 -9.69 -9.87 -29.24
N TYR A 431 -9.61 -11.18 -29.49
CA TYR A 431 -10.06 -11.78 -30.74
C TYR A 431 -11.54 -11.51 -30.99
N LEU A 432 -12.38 -11.64 -29.96
CA LEU A 432 -13.82 -11.42 -30.06
C LEU A 432 -14.16 -9.96 -30.47
N LYS A 433 -13.36 -9.01 -29.98
CA LYS A 433 -13.51 -7.58 -30.29
C LYS A 433 -13.00 -7.26 -31.69
N TYR A 434 -11.84 -7.82 -32.07
CA TYR A 434 -11.19 -7.55 -33.35
C TYR A 434 -11.92 -8.19 -34.54
N GLU A 435 -12.33 -9.45 -34.40
CA GLU A 435 -12.98 -10.20 -35.47
C GLU A 435 -14.50 -10.04 -35.48
N GLY A 436 -15.14 -9.80 -34.33
CA GLY A 436 -16.61 -9.84 -34.22
C GLY A 436 -17.28 -8.61 -33.64
N ALA A 437 -16.51 -7.56 -33.29
CA ALA A 437 -17.00 -6.42 -32.51
C ALA A 437 -17.84 -6.84 -31.28
N TYR A 438 -17.47 -7.97 -30.66
CA TYR A 438 -18.24 -8.61 -29.60
C TYR A 438 -17.64 -8.30 -28.21
N PHE A 439 -18.50 -7.95 -27.26
CA PHE A 439 -18.11 -7.50 -25.91
C PHE A 439 -18.82 -8.34 -24.83
N GLN A 440 -18.05 -8.91 -23.89
CA GLN A 440 -18.53 -9.87 -22.88
C GLN A 440 -18.84 -9.30 -21.48
N SER A 441 -18.54 -8.03 -21.20
CA SER A 441 -18.57 -7.51 -19.82
C SER A 441 -19.98 -7.41 -19.23
N ASN A 442 -20.17 -7.50 -17.89
CA ASN A 442 -21.46 -7.22 -17.21
C ASN A 442 -22.06 -5.83 -17.54
N PHE A 443 -21.29 -4.97 -18.21
CA PHE A 443 -21.67 -3.67 -18.74
C PHE A 443 -22.00 -3.68 -20.26
N VAL A 444 -22.30 -4.86 -20.86
CA VAL A 444 -22.55 -5.07 -22.31
C VAL A 444 -23.34 -3.93 -22.96
N PRO A 445 -24.48 -3.46 -22.41
CA PRO A 445 -25.31 -2.49 -23.12
C PRO A 445 -24.61 -1.14 -23.29
N LEU A 446 -23.85 -0.69 -22.28
CA LEU A 446 -23.25 0.64 -22.28
C LEU A 446 -22.00 0.69 -23.17
N GLN A 447 -21.13 -0.32 -23.09
CA GLN A 447 -19.92 -0.38 -23.91
C GLN A 447 -20.29 -0.49 -25.40
N LYS A 448 -21.15 -1.45 -25.75
CA LYS A 448 -21.60 -1.62 -27.14
C LYS A 448 -22.30 -0.37 -27.66
N TYR A 449 -23.17 0.25 -26.85
CA TYR A 449 -23.84 1.49 -27.24
C TYR A 449 -22.87 2.65 -27.44
N LEU A 450 -21.88 2.82 -26.56
CA LEU A 450 -20.88 3.88 -26.66
C LEU A 450 -20.05 3.74 -27.94
N PHE A 451 -19.56 2.54 -28.23
CA PHE A 451 -18.82 2.25 -29.45
C PHE A 451 -19.68 2.41 -30.70
N GLN A 452 -20.95 2.00 -30.67
CA GLN A 452 -21.87 2.19 -31.79
C GLN A 452 -22.16 3.67 -32.07
N VAL A 453 -22.37 4.48 -31.03
CA VAL A 453 -22.55 5.92 -31.16
C VAL A 453 -21.27 6.58 -31.68
N GLU A 454 -20.12 6.21 -31.13
CA GLU A 454 -18.82 6.76 -31.54
C GLU A 454 -18.54 6.42 -33.03
N ALA A 455 -18.70 5.15 -33.41
CA ALA A 455 -18.59 4.70 -34.80
C ALA A 455 -19.51 5.50 -35.74
N ALA A 456 -20.79 5.64 -35.39
CA ALA A 456 -21.75 6.39 -36.20
C ALA A 456 -21.39 7.88 -36.32
N THR A 457 -20.91 8.51 -35.25
CA THR A 457 -20.46 9.92 -35.29
C THR A 457 -19.22 10.13 -36.14
N GLN A 458 -18.38 9.12 -36.28
CA GLN A 458 -17.19 9.13 -37.13
C GLN A 458 -17.45 8.61 -38.55
N GLY A 459 -18.71 8.32 -38.89
CA GLY A 459 -19.13 7.91 -40.24
C GLY A 459 -18.92 6.43 -40.57
N TYR A 460 -18.67 5.59 -39.58
CA TYR A 460 -18.56 4.15 -39.76
C TYR A 460 -19.95 3.49 -39.74
N LEU A 461 -20.24 2.68 -40.76
CA LEU A 461 -21.48 1.90 -40.88
C LEU A 461 -21.34 0.51 -40.24
N ASP A 462 -20.12 -0.03 -40.22
CA ASP A 462 -19.75 -1.28 -39.56
C ASP A 462 -18.87 -0.97 -38.33
N LEU A 463 -19.26 -1.53 -37.18
CA LEU A 463 -18.53 -1.36 -35.94
C LEU A 463 -17.19 -2.10 -35.96
N THR A 464 -17.08 -3.19 -36.72
CA THR A 464 -15.84 -3.97 -36.87
C THR A 464 -14.78 -3.13 -37.58
N ASP A 465 -15.15 -2.43 -38.65
CA ASP A 465 -14.27 -1.47 -39.33
C ASP A 465 -13.83 -0.32 -38.42
N TYR A 466 -14.75 0.21 -37.60
CA TYR A 466 -14.40 1.24 -36.62
C TYR A 466 -13.36 0.72 -35.62
N ILE A 467 -13.57 -0.46 -35.03
CA ILE A 467 -12.63 -1.04 -34.04
C ILE A 467 -11.25 -1.26 -34.67
N ARG A 468 -11.20 -1.87 -35.87
CA ARG A 468 -9.94 -2.17 -36.57
C ARG A 468 -9.17 -0.91 -36.98
N VAL A 469 -9.86 0.20 -37.28
CA VAL A 469 -9.21 1.42 -37.77
C VAL A 469 -8.94 2.44 -36.66
N GLN A 470 -9.89 2.66 -35.76
CA GLN A 470 -9.86 3.74 -34.77
C GLN A 470 -9.41 3.27 -33.38
N VAL A 471 -9.35 1.96 -33.15
CA VAL A 471 -8.96 1.38 -31.85
C VAL A 471 -7.85 0.33 -32.05
N PRO A 472 -6.68 0.74 -32.60
CA PRO A 472 -5.55 -0.17 -32.86
C PRO A 472 -5.10 -0.95 -31.62
N THR A 473 -5.38 -0.47 -30.41
CA THR A 473 -5.05 -1.19 -29.17
C THR A 473 -5.76 -2.53 -29.03
N VAL A 474 -6.92 -2.74 -29.68
CA VAL A 474 -7.59 -4.04 -29.73
C VAL A 474 -6.76 -5.05 -30.54
N GLU A 475 -6.18 -4.63 -31.66
CA GLU A 475 -5.21 -5.47 -32.40
C GLU A 475 -3.95 -5.74 -31.57
N GLN A 476 -3.43 -4.70 -30.92
CA GLN A 476 -2.21 -4.78 -30.10
C GLN A 476 -2.37 -5.63 -28.83
N LEU A 477 -3.59 -6.07 -28.51
CA LEU A 477 -3.90 -7.01 -27.43
C LEU A 477 -4.14 -8.45 -27.93
N LEU A 478 -4.14 -8.70 -29.24
CA LEU A 478 -4.31 -10.05 -29.77
C LEU A 478 -3.17 -10.98 -29.34
N PRO A 479 -3.44 -12.27 -29.08
CA PRO A 479 -2.40 -13.18 -28.64
C PRO A 479 -1.36 -13.51 -29.73
N ILE A 480 -0.13 -13.76 -29.30
CA ILE A 480 1.01 -14.17 -30.15
C ILE A 480 1.40 -15.65 -29.97
N TYR A 481 0.43 -16.47 -29.58
CA TYR A 481 0.57 -17.91 -29.36
C TYR A 481 -0.60 -18.66 -29.99
N ASP A 482 -0.59 -19.98 -29.93
CA ASP A 482 -1.67 -20.80 -30.47
C ASP A 482 -2.93 -20.70 -29.59
N TYR A 483 -3.97 -19.98 -30.03
CA TYR A 483 -5.21 -19.76 -29.24
C TYR A 483 -6.51 -20.12 -29.97
N LEU A 484 -6.47 -20.65 -31.19
CA LEU A 484 -7.67 -21.07 -31.93
C LEU A 484 -7.63 -22.59 -32.11
N LYS A 485 -8.75 -23.27 -31.89
CA LYS A 485 -8.93 -24.69 -32.14
C LYS A 485 -9.92 -24.89 -33.28
N ASP A 486 -9.50 -25.56 -34.32
CA ASP A 486 -10.33 -25.90 -35.47
C ASP A 486 -11.05 -27.23 -35.27
N LYS A 487 -12.34 -27.25 -35.62
CA LYS A 487 -13.13 -28.48 -35.67
C LYS A 487 -12.70 -29.36 -36.83
N GLN A 488 -12.30 -30.59 -36.53
CA GLN A 488 -11.90 -31.58 -37.52
C GLN A 488 -13.10 -32.40 -38.02
N PRO A 489 -13.00 -33.07 -39.19
CA PRO A 489 -14.08 -33.91 -39.74
C PRO A 489 -14.50 -35.09 -38.85
N ASP A 490 -13.67 -35.47 -37.88
CA ASP A 490 -13.94 -36.52 -36.88
C ASP A 490 -14.51 -35.97 -35.55
N ASP A 491 -14.98 -34.72 -35.56
CA ASP A 491 -15.47 -33.96 -34.40
C ASP A 491 -14.44 -33.69 -33.30
N SER A 492 -13.14 -33.95 -33.56
CA SER A 492 -12.06 -33.56 -32.66
C SER A 492 -11.66 -32.09 -32.81
N TRP A 493 -11.00 -31.53 -31.78
CA TRP A 493 -10.51 -30.16 -31.76
C TRP A 493 -9.00 -30.12 -31.87
N GLN A 494 -8.48 -29.50 -32.93
CA GLN A 494 -7.04 -29.37 -33.14
C GLN A 494 -6.62 -27.90 -32.98
N LEU A 495 -5.56 -27.68 -32.21
CA LEU A 495 -4.98 -26.35 -32.04
C LEU A 495 -4.32 -25.89 -33.35
N ARG A 496 -4.69 -24.70 -33.82
CA ARG A 496 -4.14 -24.07 -35.03
C ARG A 496 -2.78 -23.43 -34.69
N PRO A 497 -1.72 -23.67 -35.48
CA PRO A 497 -0.42 -23.07 -35.23
C PRO A 497 -0.41 -21.60 -35.63
N TYR A 498 -0.06 -20.71 -34.71
CA TYR A 498 0.19 -19.30 -34.99
C TYR A 498 1.46 -19.15 -35.86
N PRO A 499 1.49 -18.26 -36.88
CA PRO A 499 0.47 -17.27 -37.24
C PRO A 499 -0.40 -17.68 -38.45
N LEU A 500 -0.58 -18.98 -38.74
CA LEU A 500 -1.30 -19.45 -39.92
C LEU A 500 -2.80 -19.13 -39.83
N ASN A 501 -3.32 -18.26 -40.69
CA ASN A 501 -4.72 -17.81 -40.68
C ASN A 501 -5.14 -17.19 -39.33
N TYR A 502 -4.30 -16.30 -38.80
CA TYR A 502 -4.58 -15.51 -37.61
C TYR A 502 -4.56 -14.02 -37.95
N PRO A 503 -5.29 -13.18 -37.21
CA PRO A 503 -4.93 -11.77 -37.13
C PRO A 503 -3.61 -11.67 -36.35
N GLN A 504 -2.59 -11.06 -36.95
CA GLN A 504 -1.24 -11.01 -36.38
C GLN A 504 -1.03 -9.75 -35.55
N ASN A 505 -0.37 -9.89 -34.40
CA ASN A 505 -0.01 -8.79 -33.52
C ASN A 505 1.47 -8.45 -33.62
N ASN A 506 1.85 -7.80 -34.73
CA ASN A 506 3.25 -7.42 -35.00
C ASN A 506 3.87 -6.58 -33.87
N TYR A 507 3.06 -5.73 -33.23
CA TYR A 507 3.47 -4.91 -32.09
C TYR A 507 3.93 -5.77 -30.90
N LEU A 508 3.11 -6.74 -30.49
CA LEU A 508 3.42 -7.55 -29.33
C LEU A 508 4.48 -8.60 -29.63
N GLU A 509 4.55 -9.10 -30.87
CA GLU A 509 5.68 -9.90 -31.36
C GLU A 509 7.00 -9.13 -31.22
N GLN A 510 7.03 -7.87 -31.63
CA GLN A 510 8.21 -7.02 -31.51
C GLN A 510 8.60 -6.82 -30.03
N LEU A 511 7.65 -6.48 -29.15
CA LEU A 511 7.90 -6.34 -27.70
C LEU A 511 8.41 -7.62 -27.04
N ASN A 512 8.05 -8.79 -27.57
CA ASN A 512 8.47 -10.10 -27.08
C ASN A 512 9.67 -10.70 -27.84
N SER A 513 10.25 -9.97 -28.79
CA SER A 513 11.50 -10.38 -29.42
C SER A 513 12.62 -10.52 -28.36
N GLN A 514 13.56 -11.42 -28.60
CA GLN A 514 14.67 -11.69 -27.67
C GLN A 514 15.47 -10.41 -27.35
N ALA A 515 15.69 -9.55 -28.34
CA ALA A 515 16.39 -8.29 -28.14
C ALA A 515 15.61 -7.34 -27.22
N ASN A 516 14.31 -7.15 -27.47
CA ASN A 516 13.52 -6.19 -26.70
C ASN A 516 13.24 -6.68 -25.27
N THR A 517 13.02 -7.97 -25.07
CA THR A 517 12.85 -8.53 -23.71
C THR A 517 14.14 -8.44 -22.89
N ALA A 518 15.31 -8.62 -23.53
CA ALA A 518 16.59 -8.36 -22.89
C ALA A 518 16.75 -6.89 -22.47
N LEU A 519 16.31 -5.93 -23.32
CA LEU A 519 16.32 -4.51 -22.95
C LEU A 519 15.46 -4.23 -21.73
N LEU A 520 14.24 -4.80 -21.65
CA LEU A 520 13.36 -4.61 -20.49
C LEU A 520 14.04 -5.06 -19.19
N ASN A 521 14.57 -6.29 -19.17
CA ASN A 521 15.20 -6.87 -17.98
C ASN A 521 16.51 -6.17 -17.58
N GLN A 522 17.20 -5.52 -18.51
CA GLN A 522 18.45 -4.80 -18.24
C GLN A 522 18.22 -3.37 -17.75
N ARG A 523 17.08 -2.76 -18.11
CA ARG A 523 16.83 -1.32 -17.92
C ARG A 523 16.10 -0.97 -16.63
N VAL A 524 15.26 -1.87 -16.12
CA VAL A 524 14.40 -1.62 -14.95
C VAL A 524 14.25 -2.88 -14.10
N ASP A 525 13.96 -2.71 -12.82
CA ASP A 525 13.53 -3.82 -11.96
C ASP A 525 12.05 -4.13 -12.20
N ILE A 526 11.69 -5.42 -12.23
CA ILE A 526 10.35 -5.87 -12.64
C ILE A 526 9.68 -6.68 -11.53
N THR A 527 8.48 -6.27 -11.18
CA THR A 527 7.55 -7.05 -10.35
C THR A 527 6.29 -7.36 -11.14
N ASN A 528 5.94 -8.64 -11.25
CA ASN A 528 4.69 -9.08 -11.85
C ASN A 528 3.73 -9.55 -10.77
N ILE A 529 2.56 -8.93 -10.70
CA ILE A 529 1.46 -9.34 -9.81
C ILE A 529 0.35 -9.94 -10.67
N VAL A 530 0.10 -11.23 -10.44
CA VAL A 530 -0.92 -12.01 -11.13
C VAL A 530 -1.85 -12.67 -10.10
N SER A 531 -3.11 -12.84 -10.45
CA SER A 531 -4.07 -13.54 -9.60
C SER A 531 -4.01 -15.05 -9.84
N ASP A 532 -3.96 -15.85 -8.77
CA ASP A 532 -4.18 -17.30 -8.84
C ASP A 532 -5.66 -17.61 -9.01
N LEU A 533 -6.10 -17.59 -10.27
CA LEU A 533 -7.51 -17.83 -10.57
C LEU A 533 -7.85 -19.32 -10.73
N GLY A 534 -6.86 -20.23 -10.66
CA GLY A 534 -7.03 -21.65 -10.98
C GLY A 534 -7.12 -21.94 -12.49
N ALA A 535 -7.48 -23.17 -12.87
CA ALA A 535 -7.55 -23.60 -14.28
C ALA A 535 -8.74 -23.03 -15.08
N ASP A 536 -9.75 -22.46 -14.41
CA ASP A 536 -11.12 -22.28 -14.95
C ASP A 536 -11.57 -20.81 -15.04
N SER A 537 -10.72 -19.86 -15.45
CA SER A 537 -11.15 -18.44 -15.46
C SER A 537 -10.53 -17.53 -16.51
N THR A 538 -9.38 -17.88 -17.09
CA THR A 538 -8.76 -17.11 -18.17
C THR A 538 -8.91 -17.91 -19.44
N LEU A 539 -9.66 -17.36 -20.40
CA LEU A 539 -9.87 -17.97 -21.69
C LEU A 539 -8.52 -18.20 -22.39
N ASN A 540 -8.10 -19.46 -22.49
CA ASN A 540 -6.79 -19.84 -23.05
C ASN A 540 -6.87 -20.20 -24.55
N TYR A 541 -8.05 -20.59 -25.03
CA TYR A 541 -8.29 -20.93 -26.42
C TYR A 541 -9.76 -20.68 -26.79
N LEU A 542 -10.02 -20.49 -28.08
CA LEU A 542 -11.36 -20.45 -28.67
C LEU A 542 -11.54 -21.62 -29.62
N LYS A 543 -12.65 -22.35 -29.48
CA LYS A 543 -13.09 -23.32 -30.47
C LYS A 543 -13.79 -22.58 -31.60
N VAL A 544 -13.26 -22.70 -32.82
CA VAL A 544 -13.77 -22.00 -33.99
C VAL A 544 -14.22 -22.96 -35.09
N ILE A 545 -15.25 -22.55 -35.80
CA ILE A 545 -15.81 -23.19 -37.00
C ILE A 545 -15.75 -22.22 -38.19
N ALA A 546 -16.12 -22.72 -39.36
CA ALA A 546 -16.31 -21.86 -40.53
C ALA A 546 -17.39 -20.81 -40.23
N ASP A 547 -17.13 -19.58 -40.65
CA ASP A 547 -18.04 -18.46 -40.46
C ASP A 547 -19.41 -18.72 -41.14
N PRO A 548 -20.52 -18.68 -40.37
CA PRO A 548 -21.86 -18.89 -40.92
C PRO A 548 -22.36 -17.73 -41.79
N ASP A 549 -21.81 -16.52 -41.66
CA ASP A 549 -22.19 -15.36 -42.46
C ASP A 549 -20.99 -14.61 -43.04
N THR A 550 -20.49 -15.09 -44.18
CA THR A 550 -19.34 -14.47 -44.86
C THR A 550 -19.63 -13.08 -45.46
N THR A 551 -20.81 -12.51 -45.23
CA THR A 551 -21.18 -11.18 -45.76
C THR A 551 -20.97 -10.04 -44.77
N ASP A 552 -20.73 -10.34 -43.48
CA ASP A 552 -20.75 -9.36 -42.39
C ASP A 552 -19.38 -8.84 -41.93
N ASN A 553 -18.31 -9.10 -42.71
CA ASN A 553 -16.92 -8.66 -42.48
C ASN A 553 -16.30 -9.11 -41.13
N GLN A 554 -16.98 -10.03 -40.44
CA GLN A 554 -16.53 -10.57 -39.17
C GLN A 554 -15.87 -11.95 -39.34
N TRP A 555 -15.23 -12.41 -38.27
CA TRP A 555 -14.79 -13.81 -38.09
C TRP A 555 -13.95 -14.37 -39.24
N GLN A 556 -13.11 -13.55 -39.87
CA GLN A 556 -12.32 -13.93 -41.05
C GLN A 556 -11.37 -15.10 -40.73
N SER A 557 -10.94 -15.17 -39.48
CA SER A 557 -10.07 -16.21 -38.95
C SER A 557 -10.84 -17.39 -38.29
N GLY A 558 -12.17 -17.35 -38.25
CA GLY A 558 -13.03 -18.41 -37.72
C GLY A 558 -14.06 -17.92 -36.70
N TYR A 559 -15.28 -18.46 -36.78
CA TYR A 559 -16.40 -18.11 -35.90
C TYR A 559 -16.40 -18.99 -34.64
N PRO A 560 -16.50 -18.43 -33.41
CA PRO A 560 -16.56 -19.23 -32.19
C PRO A 560 -17.83 -20.12 -32.13
N GLU A 561 -17.65 -21.45 -32.09
CA GLU A 561 -18.73 -22.45 -32.31
C GLU A 561 -19.96 -22.27 -31.41
N ASP A 562 -19.75 -21.90 -30.14
CA ASP A 562 -20.78 -21.52 -29.18
C ASP A 562 -20.39 -20.21 -28.53
N LEU A 563 -20.55 -19.09 -29.26
CA LEU A 563 -20.13 -17.75 -28.81
C LEU A 563 -20.56 -17.42 -27.37
N ASP A 564 -21.70 -17.93 -26.88
CA ASP A 564 -22.16 -17.71 -25.51
C ASP A 564 -21.73 -18.81 -24.49
N ASN A 565 -21.34 -20.03 -24.93
CA ASN A 565 -20.95 -21.14 -24.02
C ASN A 565 -19.43 -21.44 -23.99
N ASN A 566 -18.68 -21.21 -25.08
CA ASN A 566 -17.23 -21.45 -25.20
C ASN A 566 -16.37 -20.53 -24.30
N LEU A 567 -17.00 -19.69 -23.49
CA LEU A 567 -16.37 -18.61 -22.73
C LEU A 567 -16.51 -18.82 -21.21
N ILE A 568 -16.96 -20.01 -20.78
CA ILE A 568 -17.13 -20.43 -19.38
C ILE A 568 -16.19 -21.60 -19.00
N ASP A 569 -15.58 -22.28 -19.98
CA ASP A 569 -14.68 -23.43 -19.78
C ASP A 569 -13.20 -23.03 -19.59
#